data_AF-A0A933VRF4-F1
#
_entry.id   AF-A0A933VRF4-F1
#
_cell.length_a   1.000
_cell.length_b   1.000
_cell.length_c   1.000
_cell.angle_alpha   90.00
_cell.angle_beta   90.00
_cell.angle_gamma   90.00
#
_symmetry.space_group_name_H-M   'P 1'
#
loop_
_entity.id
_entity.type
_entity.pdbx_description
1 polymer ?
#
loop_
_entity_poly.entity_id
_entity_poly.type
_entity_poly.pdbx_seq_one_letter_code
_entity_poly.pdbx_strand_id
1 'polypeptide(L)'
;MIEVAEGVFCETGWEGANVSAIVTSEGVVLVDSPMLPRDAREWKRQLSRVSDKPPIFLINTDYHFDHMMTDCLLCDRVIAHMLAEPAFAAQDSEVFTQMVSVFFPDIDAEMRREVEELKPVFPFLTFSQTLALNLGSRRVEIMHVGGHTPATSVVYLPDDAILLTGDVHVHDRVRGWKKRSLGAIDFRS
;
A
#
# COMPACT_ATOMS: atom_id res chain seq x y z
N MET A 1 8.57 -0.49 -11.39
CA MET A 1 7.12 -0.55 -11.64
C MET A 1 6.85 -1.40 -12.88
N ILE A 2 5.81 -2.23 -12.81
CA ILE A 2 5.34 -3.13 -13.86
C ILE A 2 3.86 -2.83 -14.08
N GLU A 3 3.43 -2.73 -15.34
CA GLU A 3 2.00 -2.66 -15.68
C GLU A 3 1.46 -4.08 -15.83
N VAL A 4 0.48 -4.46 -15.00
CA VAL A 4 -0.10 -5.81 -14.95
C VAL A 4 -1.44 -5.91 -15.69
N ALA A 5 -2.11 -4.78 -15.88
CA ALA A 5 -3.20 -4.56 -16.84
C ALA A 5 -3.25 -3.07 -17.18
N GLU A 6 -4.06 -2.71 -18.19
CA GLU A 6 -4.21 -1.32 -18.62
C GLU A 6 -4.55 -0.39 -17.45
N GLY A 7 -3.62 0.49 -17.10
CA GLY A 7 -3.77 1.44 -15.99
C GLY A 7 -3.67 0.82 -14.60
N VAL A 8 -3.16 -0.42 -14.47
CA VAL A 8 -2.91 -1.11 -13.19
C VAL A 8 -1.43 -1.40 -13.07
N PHE A 9 -0.78 -0.74 -12.12
CA PHE A 9 0.67 -0.79 -11.95
C PHE A 9 1.03 -1.38 -10.58
N CYS A 10 2.10 -2.18 -10.53
CA CYS A 10 2.66 -2.73 -9.31
C CYS A 10 4.17 -2.41 -9.21
N GLU A 11 4.64 -2.09 -8.02
CA GLU A 11 6.07 -2.02 -7.68
C GLU A 11 6.40 -3.07 -6.62
N THR A 12 7.43 -3.86 -6.90
CA THR A 12 7.82 -5.07 -6.15
C THR A 12 9.33 -5.13 -5.89
N GLY A 13 10.05 -4.07 -6.25
CA GLY A 13 11.51 -3.99 -6.17
C GLY A 13 12.05 -3.47 -4.84
N TRP A 14 11.20 -2.93 -3.97
CA TRP A 14 11.58 -2.34 -2.69
C TRP A 14 11.41 -3.32 -1.53
N GLU A 15 12.07 -3.02 -0.42
CA GLU A 15 11.89 -3.76 0.82
C GLU A 15 10.57 -3.34 1.51
N GLY A 16 9.96 -4.27 2.26
CA GLY A 16 8.64 -4.06 2.86
C GLY A 16 7.51 -4.52 1.94
N ALA A 17 6.40 -3.78 1.91
CA ALA A 17 5.24 -4.11 1.09
C ALA A 17 5.47 -3.81 -0.41
N ASN A 18 4.83 -4.61 -1.26
CA ASN A 18 4.60 -4.19 -2.64
C ASN A 18 3.53 -3.12 -2.64
N VAL A 19 3.62 -2.19 -3.58
CA VAL A 19 2.60 -1.15 -3.76
C VAL A 19 1.98 -1.25 -5.13
N SER A 20 0.73 -0.81 -5.24
CA SER A 20 0.04 -0.75 -6.52
C SER A 20 -0.66 0.58 -6.74
N ALA A 21 -0.92 0.89 -8.01
CA ALA A 21 -1.69 2.05 -8.42
C ALA A 21 -2.70 1.68 -9.51
N ILE A 22 -3.92 2.18 -9.35
CA ILE A 22 -5.03 1.96 -10.26
C ILE A 22 -5.42 3.33 -10.81
N VAL A 23 -5.13 3.56 -12.09
CA VAL A 23 -5.48 4.79 -12.79
C VAL A 23 -6.94 4.72 -13.23
N THR A 24 -7.73 5.72 -12.84
CA THR A 24 -9.15 5.85 -13.19
C THR A 24 -9.43 7.20 -13.87
N SER A 25 -10.68 7.47 -14.25
CA SER A 25 -11.09 8.80 -14.71
C SER A 25 -11.14 9.83 -13.58
N GLU A 26 -11.41 9.40 -12.35
CA GLU A 26 -11.60 10.27 -11.18
C GLU A 26 -10.28 10.62 -10.49
N GLY A 27 -9.25 9.79 -10.66
CA GLY A 27 -7.97 9.92 -9.97
C GLY A 27 -7.19 8.61 -9.93
N VAL A 28 -6.07 8.62 -9.22
CA VAL A 28 -5.28 7.41 -8.96
C VAL A 28 -5.67 6.84 -7.60
N VAL A 29 -6.00 5.56 -7.53
CA VAL A 29 -6.14 4.83 -6.26
C VAL A 29 -4.84 4.11 -5.98
N LEU A 30 -4.25 4.36 -4.82
CA LEU A 30 -3.06 3.67 -4.35
C LEU A 30 -3.47 2.48 -3.49
N VAL A 31 -2.70 1.40 -3.54
CA VAL A 31 -2.82 0.25 -2.65
C VAL A 31 -1.49 0.08 -1.94
N ASP A 32 -1.53 0.28 -0.62
CA ASP A 32 -0.40 0.43 0.30
C ASP A 32 0.58 1.57 -0.05
N SER A 33 1.46 1.88 0.89
CA SER A 33 2.57 2.82 0.71
C SER A 33 3.93 2.13 0.86
N PRO A 34 5.00 2.59 0.17
CA PRO A 34 6.31 2.01 0.37
C PRO A 34 6.77 2.22 1.81
N MET A 35 7.48 1.26 2.37
CA MET A 35 7.92 1.35 3.76
C MET A 35 8.84 2.56 4.02
N LEU A 36 9.71 2.94 3.08
CA LEU A 36 10.73 3.96 3.32
C LEU A 36 10.42 5.28 2.60
N PRO A 37 10.68 6.45 3.23
CA PRO A 37 10.42 7.77 2.64
C PRO A 37 11.02 7.98 1.25
N ARG A 38 12.27 7.54 1.03
CA ARG A 38 12.94 7.63 -0.29
C ARG A 38 12.17 6.88 -1.39
N ASP A 39 11.59 5.73 -1.04
CA ASP A 39 10.88 4.85 -1.95
C ASP A 39 9.47 5.42 -2.21
N ALA A 40 8.81 5.99 -1.19
CA ALA A 40 7.56 6.75 -1.36
C ALA A 40 7.74 7.96 -2.31
N ARG A 41 8.86 8.68 -2.23
CA ARG A 41 9.17 9.77 -3.16
C ARG A 41 9.47 9.28 -4.57
N GLU A 42 10.19 8.16 -4.71
CA GLU A 42 10.38 7.54 -6.02
C GLU A 42 9.05 7.05 -6.60
N TRP A 43 8.17 6.49 -5.77
CA TRP A 43 6.84 6.07 -6.19
C TRP A 43 6.04 7.22 -6.77
N LYS A 44 6.00 8.38 -6.08
CA LYS A 44 5.39 9.60 -6.62
C LYS A 44 5.95 9.99 -7.99
N ARG A 45 7.27 9.91 -8.18
CA ARG A 45 7.91 10.22 -9.48
C ARG A 45 7.56 9.21 -10.56
N GLN A 46 7.40 7.93 -10.22
CA GLN A 46 6.98 6.91 -11.17
C GLN A 46 5.51 7.09 -11.56
N LEU A 47 4.64 7.38 -10.58
CA LEU A 47 3.22 7.64 -10.81
C LEU A 47 2.97 8.84 -11.71
N SER A 48 3.73 9.93 -11.55
CA SER A 48 3.62 11.11 -12.40
C SER A 48 4.03 10.89 -13.86
N ARG A 49 4.63 9.73 -14.18
CA ARG A 49 4.97 9.37 -15.57
C ARG A 49 3.85 8.60 -16.26
N VAL A 50 2.91 8.04 -15.50
CA VAL A 50 1.81 7.22 -16.02
C VAL A 50 0.44 7.88 -15.83
N SER A 51 0.34 8.94 -15.02
CA SER A 51 -0.88 9.71 -14.87
C SER A 51 -0.60 11.16 -14.46
N ASP A 52 -1.33 12.10 -15.07
CA ASP A 52 -1.40 13.49 -14.62
C ASP A 52 -2.44 13.71 -13.51
N LYS A 53 -3.21 12.66 -13.15
CA LYS A 53 -4.25 12.76 -12.12
C LYS A 53 -3.64 12.57 -10.72
N PRO A 54 -4.16 13.26 -9.70
CA PRO A 54 -3.68 13.08 -8.34
C PRO A 54 -4.16 11.75 -7.74
N PRO A 55 -3.46 11.23 -6.70
CA PRO A 55 -4.03 10.24 -5.81
C PRO A 55 -5.30 10.76 -5.13
N ILE A 56 -6.37 9.97 -5.16
CA ILE A 56 -7.67 10.31 -4.54
C ILE A 56 -8.00 9.45 -3.33
N PHE A 57 -7.44 8.25 -3.27
CA PHE A 57 -7.52 7.33 -2.14
C PHE A 57 -6.22 6.53 -2.04
N LEU A 58 -5.88 6.14 -0.81
CA LEU A 58 -4.86 5.14 -0.51
C LEU A 58 -5.53 4.05 0.31
N ILE A 59 -5.49 2.82 -0.18
CA ILE A 59 -6.09 1.65 0.47
C ILE A 59 -4.97 0.90 1.18
N ASN A 60 -5.03 0.83 2.50
CA ASN A 60 -4.12 -0.02 3.27
C ASN A 60 -4.74 -1.41 3.35
N THR A 61 -4.05 -2.38 2.77
CA THR A 61 -4.44 -3.79 2.83
C THR A 61 -4.22 -4.38 4.22
N ASP A 62 -3.33 -3.77 5.02
CA ASP A 62 -2.96 -4.21 6.36
C ASP A 62 -2.59 -3.01 7.25
N TYR A 63 -2.63 -3.16 8.58
CA TYR A 63 -2.16 -2.13 9.52
C TYR A 63 -0.69 -2.24 9.89
N HIS A 64 0.02 -3.23 9.33
CA HIS A 64 1.45 -3.37 9.47
C HIS A 64 2.21 -2.13 8.98
N PHE A 65 3.28 -1.77 9.69
CA PHE A 65 4.02 -0.53 9.48
C PHE A 65 4.58 -0.40 8.04
N ASP A 66 4.94 -1.52 7.41
CA ASP A 66 5.48 -1.56 6.05
C ASP A 66 4.45 -1.31 4.94
N HIS A 67 3.16 -1.22 5.29
CA HIS A 67 2.06 -0.87 4.39
C HIS A 67 1.52 0.55 4.59
N MET A 68 1.90 1.24 5.69
CA MET A 68 1.20 2.44 6.16
C MET A 68 2.09 3.62 6.58
N MET A 69 3.36 3.40 6.95
CA MET A 69 4.10 4.48 7.62
C MET A 69 4.32 5.73 6.75
N THR A 70 4.35 5.56 5.42
CA THR A 70 4.58 6.69 4.49
C THR A 70 3.32 7.20 3.82
N ASP A 71 2.13 6.81 4.30
CA ASP A 71 0.85 7.29 3.76
C ASP A 71 0.78 8.82 3.72
N CYS A 72 1.31 9.49 4.76
CA CYS A 72 1.35 10.96 4.86
C CYS A 72 2.16 11.62 3.75
N LEU A 73 3.05 10.87 3.11
CA LEU A 73 3.82 11.32 1.97
C LEU A 73 3.08 11.09 0.66
N LEU A 74 1.92 10.44 0.62
CA LEU A 74 1.23 10.01 -0.61
C LEU A 74 -0.19 10.55 -0.73
N CYS A 75 -1.02 10.33 0.29
CA CYS A 75 -2.44 10.67 0.27
C CYS A 75 -2.97 10.77 1.70
N ASP A 76 -3.83 11.75 1.97
CA ASP A 76 -4.48 11.95 3.27
C ASP A 76 -5.85 11.22 3.38
N ARG A 77 -6.36 10.67 2.28
CA ARG A 77 -7.63 9.96 2.21
C ARG A 77 -7.42 8.44 2.27
N VAL A 78 -6.99 7.97 3.44
CA VAL A 78 -6.74 6.55 3.69
C VAL A 78 -8.05 5.77 3.86
N ILE A 79 -8.13 4.60 3.23
CA ILE A 79 -9.18 3.61 3.43
C ILE A 79 -8.55 2.36 4.05
N ALA A 80 -9.08 1.92 5.18
CA ALA A 80 -8.60 0.71 5.85
C ALA A 80 -9.76 -0.07 6.47
N HIS A 81 -9.54 -1.34 6.78
CA HIS A 81 -10.53 -2.12 7.51
C HIS A 81 -10.72 -1.59 8.93
N MET A 82 -11.95 -1.60 9.48
CA MET A 82 -12.25 -1.01 10.79
C MET A 82 -11.44 -1.62 11.95
N LEU A 83 -11.00 -2.88 11.82
CA LEU A 83 -10.14 -3.52 12.82
C LEU A 83 -8.71 -2.96 12.85
N ALA A 84 -8.34 -2.13 11.88
CA ALA A 84 -7.05 -1.43 11.87
C ALA A 84 -7.03 -0.21 12.79
N GLU A 85 -8.17 0.37 13.15
CA GLU A 85 -8.22 1.63 13.90
C GLU A 85 -7.37 1.64 15.18
N PRO A 86 -7.39 0.58 16.03
CA PRO A 86 -6.54 0.56 17.23
C PRO A 86 -5.04 0.56 16.89
N ALA A 87 -4.64 -0.10 15.80
CA ALA A 87 -3.25 -0.15 15.37
C ALA A 87 -2.77 1.19 14.80
N PHE A 88 -3.62 1.92 14.07
CA PHE A 88 -3.31 3.29 13.63
C PHE A 88 -3.15 4.24 14.83
N ALA A 89 -3.96 4.09 15.87
CA ALA A 89 -3.88 4.91 17.09
C ALA A 89 -2.66 4.59 17.97
N ALA A 90 -2.11 3.38 17.87
CA ALA A 90 -0.98 2.92 18.67
C ALA A 90 0.39 3.12 17.99
N GLN A 91 0.42 3.55 16.73
CA GLN A 91 1.65 3.79 15.98
C GLN A 91 1.92 5.28 15.89
N ASP A 92 3.20 5.66 15.92
CA ASP A 92 3.69 7.02 15.73
C ASP A 92 5.12 6.97 15.16
N SER A 93 5.76 8.13 15.03
CA SER A 93 7.12 8.19 14.49
C SER A 93 8.17 7.52 15.38
N GLU A 94 7.94 7.38 16.69
CA GLU A 94 8.83 6.63 17.57
C GLU A 94 8.73 5.13 17.25
N VAL A 95 7.52 4.59 17.14
CA VAL A 95 7.28 3.20 16.73
C VAL A 95 7.86 2.94 15.34
N PHE A 96 7.63 3.84 14.36
CA PHE A 96 8.21 3.70 13.03
C PHE A 96 9.74 3.69 13.06
N THR A 97 10.36 4.59 13.83
CA THR A 97 11.82 4.66 13.97
C THR A 97 12.39 3.39 14.61
N GLN A 98 11.71 2.85 15.63
CA GLN A 98 12.10 1.59 16.26
C GLN A 98 12.03 0.43 15.25
N MET A 99 10.92 0.31 14.51
CA MET A 99 10.76 -0.74 13.51
C MET A 99 11.83 -0.63 12.41
N VAL A 100 12.00 0.55 11.82
CA VAL A 100 13.03 0.76 10.79
C VAL A 100 14.42 0.44 11.33
N SER A 101 14.75 0.81 12.58
CA SER A 101 16.06 0.47 13.17
C SER A 101 16.26 -1.04 13.36
N VAL A 102 15.20 -1.81 13.59
CA VAL A 102 15.27 -3.29 13.70
C VAL A 102 15.52 -3.92 12.34
N PHE A 103 14.84 -3.45 11.28
CA PHE A 103 14.98 -4.01 9.94
C PHE A 103 16.21 -3.49 9.18
N PHE A 104 16.64 -2.26 9.50
CA PHE A 104 17.76 -1.55 8.88
C PHE A 104 18.67 -0.99 9.98
N PRO A 105 19.54 -1.81 10.59
CA PRO A 105 20.38 -1.38 11.70
C PRO A 105 21.38 -0.28 11.31
N ASP A 106 21.71 -0.17 10.02
CA ASP A 106 22.69 0.77 9.47
C ASP A 106 22.05 1.94 8.70
N ILE A 107 20.82 2.35 9.04
CA ILE A 107 20.25 3.58 8.46
C ILE A 107 21.14 4.79 8.77
N ASP A 108 21.31 5.66 7.77
CA ASP A 108 22.00 6.92 7.97
C ASP A 108 21.14 7.94 8.74
N ALA A 109 21.77 9.02 9.18
CA ALA A 109 21.12 10.07 9.97
C ALA A 109 20.02 10.81 9.18
N GLU A 110 20.12 10.87 7.85
CA GLU A 110 19.12 11.52 7.01
C GLU A 110 17.84 10.69 6.97
N MET A 111 17.94 9.40 6.63
CA MET A 111 16.83 8.46 6.64
C MET A 111 16.16 8.38 8.01
N ARG A 112 16.95 8.34 9.09
CA ARG A 112 16.41 8.36 10.45
C ARG A 112 15.54 9.59 10.69
N ARG A 113 16.06 10.78 10.35
CA ARG A 113 15.32 12.03 10.49
C ARG A 113 14.03 12.03 9.66
N GLU A 114 14.08 11.52 8.44
CA GLU A 114 12.89 11.44 7.58
C GLU A 114 11.80 10.55 8.17
N VAL A 115 12.17 9.44 8.82
CA VAL A 115 11.22 8.55 9.51
C VAL A 115 10.66 9.23 10.77
N GLU A 116 11.49 9.96 11.52
CA GLU A 116 11.06 10.71 12.72
C GLU A 116 10.05 11.84 12.39
N GLU A 117 10.04 12.34 11.15
CA GLU A 117 9.10 13.35 10.64
C GLU A 117 7.76 12.77 10.13
N LEU A 118 7.66 11.44 9.95
CA LEU A 118 6.43 10.78 9.50
C LEU A 118 5.31 10.90 10.54
N LYS A 119 4.06 10.89 10.06
CA LYS A 119 2.88 10.89 10.92
C LYS A 119 1.89 9.84 10.41
N PRO A 120 1.32 9.00 11.29
CA PRO A 120 0.22 8.12 10.90
C PRO A 120 -0.92 8.93 10.29
N VAL A 121 -1.47 8.43 9.18
CA VAL A 121 -2.68 8.99 8.57
C VAL A 121 -3.86 8.14 9.01
N PHE A 122 -4.70 8.67 9.88
CA PHE A 122 -5.88 7.93 10.33
C PHE A 122 -6.82 7.63 9.15
N PRO A 123 -7.51 6.47 9.15
CA PRO A 123 -8.43 6.14 8.08
C PRO A 123 -9.51 7.23 7.93
N PHE A 124 -9.57 7.83 6.74
CA PHE A 124 -10.63 8.75 6.34
C PHE A 124 -11.97 8.01 6.24
N LEU A 125 -11.92 6.75 5.79
CA LEU A 125 -13.06 5.85 5.69
C LEU A 125 -12.65 4.45 6.16
N THR A 126 -13.48 3.84 6.98
CA THR A 126 -13.33 2.42 7.33
C THR A 126 -14.47 1.58 6.77
N PHE A 127 -14.20 0.28 6.58
CA PHE A 127 -15.17 -0.71 6.15
C PHE A 127 -15.06 -1.98 6.99
N SER A 128 -16.12 -2.80 6.98
CA SER A 128 -16.25 -3.97 7.86
C SER A 128 -16.19 -5.32 7.16
N GLN A 129 -16.58 -5.41 5.88
CA GLN A 129 -16.60 -6.67 5.11
C GLN A 129 -16.16 -6.40 3.68
N THR A 130 -16.97 -5.66 2.92
CA THR A 130 -16.65 -5.27 1.53
C THR A 130 -16.95 -3.80 1.33
N LEU A 131 -16.12 -3.11 0.56
CA LEU A 131 -16.37 -1.77 0.06
C LEU A 131 -16.12 -1.75 -1.45
N ALA A 132 -17.09 -1.23 -2.22
CA ALA A 132 -16.93 -1.04 -3.65
C ALA A 132 -16.88 0.45 -3.98
N LEU A 133 -15.85 0.86 -4.71
CA LEU A 133 -15.68 2.21 -5.23
C LEU A 133 -15.95 2.17 -6.74
N ASN A 134 -16.93 2.95 -7.20
CA ASN A 134 -17.18 3.15 -8.62
C ASN A 134 -16.54 4.48 -9.03
N LEU A 135 -15.43 4.42 -9.76
CA LEU A 135 -14.59 5.57 -10.13
C LEU A 135 -14.64 5.75 -11.64
N GLY A 136 -15.73 6.38 -12.09
CA GLY A 136 -16.10 6.45 -13.51
C GLY A 136 -16.46 5.07 -14.05
N SER A 137 -15.73 4.61 -15.07
CA SER A 137 -15.94 3.30 -15.69
C SER A 137 -15.21 2.14 -15.02
N ARG A 138 -14.41 2.41 -13.97
CA ARG A 138 -13.62 1.37 -13.29
C ARG A 138 -14.15 1.12 -11.89
N ARG A 139 -14.37 -0.15 -11.57
CA ARG A 139 -14.80 -0.60 -10.24
C ARG A 139 -13.62 -1.15 -9.45
N VAL A 140 -13.47 -0.72 -8.20
CA VAL A 140 -12.47 -1.23 -7.25
C VAL A 140 -13.19 -1.80 -6.04
N GLU A 141 -13.01 -3.09 -5.78
CA GLU A 141 -13.61 -3.77 -4.63
C GLU A 141 -12.54 -4.08 -3.57
N ILE A 142 -12.81 -3.73 -2.32
CA ILE A 142 -11.95 -3.99 -1.18
C ILE A 142 -12.66 -5.02 -0.32
N MET A 143 -12.02 -6.16 -0.05
CA MET A 143 -12.61 -7.28 0.66
C MET A 143 -11.77 -7.64 1.87
N HIS A 144 -12.40 -7.65 3.04
CA HIS A 144 -11.81 -8.16 4.26
C HIS A 144 -11.69 -9.68 4.18
N VAL A 145 -10.51 -10.20 4.50
CA VAL A 145 -10.25 -11.64 4.49
C VAL A 145 -9.53 -12.12 5.75
N GLY A 146 -8.95 -11.20 6.53
CA GLY A 146 -8.10 -11.54 7.66
C GLY A 146 -6.84 -12.32 7.24
N GLY A 147 -6.14 -12.90 8.21
CA GLY A 147 -4.93 -13.68 7.96
C GLY A 147 -3.70 -13.05 8.61
N HIS A 148 -2.88 -12.34 7.82
CA HIS A 148 -1.63 -11.73 8.29
C HIS A 148 -1.85 -10.84 9.53
N THR A 149 -2.90 -10.03 9.47
CA THR A 149 -3.51 -9.37 10.61
C THR A 149 -5.02 -9.61 10.63
N PRO A 150 -5.73 -9.33 11.74
CA PRO A 150 -7.19 -9.33 11.76
C PRO A 150 -7.82 -8.33 10.78
N ALA A 151 -7.08 -7.32 10.32
CA ALA A 151 -7.59 -6.30 9.40
C ALA A 151 -7.24 -6.57 7.92
N THR A 152 -6.49 -7.63 7.63
CA THR A 152 -6.01 -7.91 6.27
C THR A 152 -7.15 -7.94 5.25
N SER A 153 -6.92 -7.23 4.16
CA SER A 153 -7.86 -7.04 3.07
C SER A 153 -7.18 -7.21 1.72
N VAL A 154 -7.97 -7.51 0.70
CA VAL A 154 -7.52 -7.64 -0.70
C VAL A 154 -8.27 -6.65 -1.57
N VAL A 155 -7.66 -6.24 -2.68
CA VAL A 155 -8.27 -5.33 -3.66
C VAL A 155 -8.51 -6.06 -4.97
N TYR A 156 -9.76 -6.13 -5.40
CA TYR A 156 -10.19 -6.81 -6.61
C TYR A 156 -10.68 -5.80 -7.66
N LEU A 157 -10.21 -6.01 -8.89
CA LEU A 157 -10.58 -5.27 -10.09
C LEU A 157 -11.37 -6.21 -11.01
N PRO A 158 -12.71 -6.24 -10.92
CA PRO A 158 -13.53 -7.18 -11.68
C PRO A 158 -13.38 -7.02 -13.19
N ASP A 159 -13.27 -5.77 -13.67
CA ASP A 159 -13.17 -5.46 -15.10
C ASP A 159 -11.85 -5.94 -15.71
N ASP A 160 -10.81 -6.06 -14.88
CA ASP A 160 -9.47 -6.52 -15.26
C ASP A 160 -9.23 -7.99 -14.88
N ALA A 161 -10.11 -8.58 -14.07
CA ALA A 161 -9.93 -9.89 -13.42
C ALA A 161 -8.62 -10.00 -12.63
N ILE A 162 -8.23 -8.91 -11.96
CA ILE A 162 -7.01 -8.82 -11.15
C ILE A 162 -7.35 -8.77 -9.67
N LEU A 163 -6.65 -9.56 -8.86
CA LEU A 163 -6.69 -9.49 -7.40
C LEU A 163 -5.32 -9.11 -6.84
N LEU A 164 -5.27 -7.95 -6.19
CA LEU A 164 -4.16 -7.50 -5.37
C LEU A 164 -4.32 -8.08 -3.96
N THR A 165 -3.45 -9.02 -3.61
CA THR A 165 -3.59 -9.91 -2.45
C THR A 165 -2.99 -9.38 -1.16
N GLY A 166 -2.29 -8.23 -1.20
CA GLY A 166 -1.52 -7.74 -0.06
C GLY A 166 -0.59 -8.84 0.47
N ASP A 167 -0.65 -9.09 1.79
CA ASP A 167 0.13 -10.13 2.45
C ASP A 167 -0.58 -11.49 2.60
N VAL A 168 -1.75 -11.68 1.95
CA VAL A 168 -2.50 -12.96 1.99
C VAL A 168 -1.79 -14.06 1.19
N HIS A 169 -1.21 -13.69 0.04
CA HIS A 169 -0.44 -14.62 -0.78
C HIS A 169 0.87 -13.98 -1.23
N VAL A 170 1.98 -14.61 -0.87
CA VAL A 170 3.33 -14.13 -1.19
C VAL A 170 4.12 -15.29 -1.83
N HIS A 171 4.45 -15.17 -3.11
CA HIS A 171 5.31 -16.12 -3.84
C HIS A 171 6.77 -15.65 -3.87
N ASP A 172 7.73 -16.58 -3.84
CA ASP A 172 9.19 -16.37 -3.83
C ASP A 172 9.75 -15.44 -2.72
N ARG A 173 9.85 -15.98 -1.50
CA ARG A 173 10.77 -15.44 -0.49
C ARG A 173 12.20 -15.87 -0.83
N VAL A 174 12.94 -15.06 -1.59
CA VAL A 174 14.39 -15.27 -1.72
C VAL A 174 15.01 -15.19 -0.32
N ARG A 175 15.68 -16.25 0.12
CA ARG A 175 16.38 -16.28 1.43
C ARG A 175 17.28 -15.04 1.52
N GLY A 176 16.98 -14.15 2.47
CA GLY A 176 17.61 -12.82 2.59
C GLY A 176 16.65 -11.63 2.47
N TRP A 177 15.39 -11.78 2.91
CA TRP A 177 14.42 -10.70 3.21
C TRP A 177 14.07 -9.70 2.10
N LYS A 178 14.31 -10.03 0.83
CA LYS A 178 13.68 -9.31 -0.28
C LYS A 178 12.30 -9.90 -0.55
N LYS A 179 11.22 -9.28 -0.05
CA LYS A 179 9.87 -9.53 -0.57
C LYS A 179 9.91 -9.20 -2.07
N ARG A 180 9.71 -10.19 -2.93
CA ARG A 180 9.51 -10.02 -4.37
C ARG A 180 8.34 -10.90 -4.76
N SER A 181 7.14 -10.44 -4.47
CA SER A 181 5.94 -11.10 -4.99
C SER A 181 5.28 -10.18 -6.00
N LEU A 182 4.79 -10.74 -7.10
CA LEU A 182 3.65 -10.11 -7.76
C LEU A 182 2.49 -10.34 -6.81
N GLY A 183 2.17 -9.34 -5.99
CA GLY A 183 0.96 -9.36 -5.16
C GLY A 183 -0.33 -9.36 -5.99
N ALA A 184 -0.24 -9.39 -7.33
CA ALA A 184 -1.36 -9.43 -8.26
C ALA A 184 -1.52 -10.83 -8.86
N ILE A 185 -2.72 -11.40 -8.72
CA ILE A 185 -3.15 -12.62 -9.42
C ILE A 185 -4.07 -12.19 -10.57
N ASP A 186 -3.71 -12.53 -11.81
CA ASP A 186 -4.57 -12.42 -12.99
C ASP A 186 -5.33 -13.73 -13.18
N PHE A 187 -6.67 -13.68 -13.14
CA PHE A 187 -7.52 -14.86 -13.31
C PHE A 187 -7.80 -15.22 -14.79
N ARG A 188 -7.19 -14.53 -15.76
CA ARG A 188 -7.34 -14.82 -17.19
C ARG A 188 -6.28 -15.77 -17.74
N SER A 189 -5.17 -15.95 -17.05
CA SER A 189 -4.05 -16.83 -17.42
C SER A 189 -4.17 -18.23 -16.83
#